data_AF-A0A0F0GHE5-F1
#
_entry.id   AF-A0A0F0GHE5-F1
#
_cell.length_a   1.000
_cell.length_b   1.000
_cell.length_c   1.000
_cell.angle_alpha   90.00
_cell.angle_beta   90.00
_cell.angle_gamma   90.00
#
_symmetry.space_group_name_H-M   'P 1'
#
loop_
_entity.id
_entity.type
_entity.pdbx_description
1 polymer ?
#
loop_
_entity_poly.entity_id
_entity_poly.type
_entity_poly.pdbx_seq_one_letter_code
_entity_poly.pdbx_strand_id
1 'polypeptide(L)' 'MVLPTGPARASNQPPTTLAGLKVIVIGGRAREPALCRSLSQDPAITGLHCAPGNAGSAQVATVHPVDQLDGAEV' A
#
# COMPACT_ATOMS: atom_id res chain seq x y z
N MET A 1 33.61 2.07 33.87
CA MET A 1 32.18 1.72 33.79
C MET A 1 31.71 2.04 32.37
N VAL A 2 31.78 1.06 31.47
CA VAL A 2 31.36 1.20 30.05
C VAL A 2 29.94 0.62 29.95
N LEU A 3 29.00 1.43 29.47
CA LEU A 3 27.66 0.96 29.12
C LEU A 3 27.74 0.15 27.80
N PRO A 4 27.05 -1.00 27.68
CA PRO A 4 26.97 -1.70 26.40
C PRO A 4 26.19 -0.84 25.39
N THR A 5 26.83 -0.55 24.25
CA THR A 5 26.18 0.02 23.06
C THR A 5 25.04 -0.89 22.61
N GLY A 6 23.85 -0.33 22.43
CA GLY A 6 22.65 -1.02 21.96
C GLY A 6 22.80 -1.64 20.56
N PRO A 7 21.78 -2.40 20.10
CA PRO A 7 21.88 -3.15 18.85
C PRO A 7 22.20 -2.23 17.68
N ALA A 8 23.17 -2.64 16.86
CA ALA A 8 23.63 -1.94 15.68
C ALA A 8 22.43 -1.55 14.78
N ARG A 9 22.34 -0.26 14.41
CA ARG A 9 21.37 0.22 13.41
C ARG A 9 21.47 -0.67 12.18
N ALA A 10 20.32 -1.08 11.64
CA ALA A 10 20.19 -1.84 10.40
C ALA A 10 21.27 -1.41 9.40
N SER A 11 22.25 -2.30 9.23
CA SER A 11 23.36 -2.11 8.30
C SER A 11 22.80 -1.86 6.92
N ASN A 12 23.29 -0.81 6.26
CA ASN A 12 23.28 -0.41 4.84
C ASN A 12 22.84 -1.44 3.77
N GLN A 13 21.75 -2.17 3.98
CA GLN A 13 21.17 -3.04 2.96
C GLN A 13 20.56 -2.12 1.91
N PRO A 14 20.85 -2.35 0.62
CA PRO A 14 20.10 -1.66 -0.43
C PRO A 14 18.60 -1.91 -0.15
N PRO A 15 17.72 -0.92 -0.37
CA PRO A 15 16.29 -1.11 -0.14
C PRO A 15 15.87 -2.36 -0.92
N THR A 16 15.47 -3.40 -0.20
CA THR A 16 14.99 -4.64 -0.80
C THR A 16 13.72 -4.29 -1.54
N THR A 17 13.84 -4.10 -2.85
CA THR A 17 12.70 -3.83 -3.71
C THR A 17 11.95 -5.15 -3.83
N LEU A 18 10.79 -5.21 -3.19
CA LEU A 18 9.86 -6.32 -3.36
C LEU A 18 9.31 -6.23 -4.79
N ALA A 19 9.73 -7.14 -5.68
CA ALA A 19 9.19 -7.22 -7.04
C ALA A 19 7.89 -8.03 -7.06
N GLY A 20 6.94 -7.64 -7.91
CA GLY A 20 5.69 -8.40 -8.08
C GLY A 20 4.64 -8.15 -7.01
N LEU A 21 4.62 -6.96 -6.42
CA LEU A 21 3.74 -6.64 -5.30
C LEU A 21 2.28 -6.47 -5.73
N LYS A 22 1.36 -6.91 -4.87
CA LYS A 22 -0.05 -6.57 -4.93
C LYS A 22 -0.39 -5.69 -3.74
N VAL A 23 -1.06 -4.58 -4.00
CA VAL A 23 -1.39 -3.55 -3.00
C VAL A 23 -2.89 -3.32 -3.02
N ILE A 24 -3.49 -3.21 -1.84
CA ILE A 24 -4.88 -2.78 -1.66
C ILE A 24 -4.92 -1.47 -0.86
N VAL A 25 -5.59 -0.46 -1.42
CA VAL A 25 -5.83 0.83 -0.77
C VAL A 25 -7.23 0.82 -0.20
N ILE A 26 -7.33 0.93 1.12
CA ILE A 26 -8.60 0.91 1.81
C ILE A 26 -9.09 2.35 2.04
N GLY A 27 -10.31 2.64 1.60
CA GLY A 27 -10.97 3.93 1.74
C GLY A 27 -11.59 4.44 0.43
N GLY A 28 -12.41 5.49 0.54
CA GLY A 28 -13.17 6.06 -0.57
C GLY A 28 -13.15 7.59 -0.60
N ARG A 29 -12.27 8.23 0.19
CA ARG A 29 -12.18 9.70 0.30
C ARG A 29 -11.15 10.26 -0.67
N ALA A 30 -10.82 11.54 -0.55
CA ALA A 30 -10.01 12.28 -1.52
C ALA A 30 -8.51 11.91 -1.53
N ARG A 31 -7.98 11.25 -0.49
CA ARG A 31 -6.55 10.92 -0.37
C ARG A 31 -6.20 9.67 -1.19
N GLU A 32 -7.13 8.73 -1.21
CA GLU A 32 -6.99 7.40 -1.78
C GLU A 32 -6.75 7.45 -3.30
N PRO A 33 -7.42 8.32 -4.08
CA PRO A 33 -7.06 8.55 -5.48
C PRO A 33 -5.64 9.07 -5.69
N ALA A 34 -5.10 9.91 -4.79
CA ALA A 34 -3.72 10.38 -4.90
C ALA A 34 -2.71 9.27 -4.59
N LEU A 35 -2.99 8.45 -3.58
CA LEU A 35 -2.19 7.26 -3.26
C LEU A 35 -2.20 6.25 -4.41
N CYS A 36 -3.37 5.92 -4.96
CA CYS A 36 -3.48 4.98 -6.07
C CYS A 36 -2.70 5.47 -7.30
N ARG A 37 -2.76 6.77 -7.63
CA ARG A 37 -1.98 7.35 -8.73
C ARG A 37 -0.48 7.20 -8.51
N SER A 38 0.01 7.53 -7.32
CA SER A 38 1.44 7.38 -7.00
C SER A 38 1.89 5.92 -7.06
N LEU A 39 1.07 4.99 -6.56
CA LEU A 39 1.38 3.56 -6.57
C LEU A 39 1.33 2.96 -7.98
N SER A 40 0.41 3.42 -8.85
CA SER A 40 0.34 2.93 -10.24
C SER A 40 1.58 3.25 -11.07
N GLN A 41 2.42 4.18 -10.63
CA GLN A 41 3.67 4.56 -11.30
C GLN A 41 4.87 3.71 -10.84
N ASP A 42 4.71 2.90 -9.78
CA ASP A 42 5.77 2.05 -9.27
C ASP A 42 5.85 0.75 -10.10
N PRO A 43 6.98 0.50 -10.80
CA PRO A 43 7.15 -0.69 -11.63
C PRO A 43 7.17 -2.00 -10.82
N ALA A 44 7.36 -1.94 -9.50
CA ALA A 44 7.32 -3.11 -8.64
C ALA A 44 5.89 -3.62 -8.36
N ILE A 45 4.88 -2.78 -8.59
CA ILE A 45 3.47 -3.09 -8.34
C ILE A 45 2.85 -3.76 -9.57
N THR A 46 2.33 -4.96 -9.37
CA THR A 46 1.68 -5.78 -10.42
C THR A 46 0.18 -5.90 -10.25
N GLY A 47 -0.35 -5.50 -9.09
CA GLY A 47 -1.79 -5.43 -8.86
C GLY A 47 -2.13 -4.33 -7.87
N LEU A 48 -2.93 -3.36 -8.30
CA LEU A 48 -3.40 -2.28 -7.46
C LEU A 48 -4.92 -2.38 -7.31
N HIS A 49 -5.37 -2.47 -6.08
CA HIS A 49 -6.77 -2.65 -5.70
C HIS A 49 -7.22 -1.53 -4.77
N CYS A 50 -8.52 -1.25 -4.75
CA CYS A 50 -9.10 -0.27 -3.83
C CYS A 50 -10.47 -0.72 -3.32
N ALA A 51 -10.78 -0.49 -2.05
CA ALA A 51 -12.04 -0.90 -1.43
C ALA A 51 -12.49 0.08 -0.32
N PRO A 52 -13.73 0.59 -0.30
CA PRO A 52 -14.76 0.49 -1.34
C PRO A 52 -14.42 1.28 -2.62
N GLY A 53 -13.44 2.19 -2.56
CA GLY A 53 -13.04 3.04 -3.68
C GLY A 53 -14.06 4.11 -4.10
N ASN A 54 -13.66 4.94 -5.05
CA ASN A 54 -14.50 5.97 -5.68
C ASN A 54 -14.16 6.11 -7.18
N ALA A 55 -14.87 7.00 -7.88
CA ALA A 55 -14.65 7.24 -9.32
C ALA A 55 -13.20 7.67 -9.66
N GLY A 56 -12.47 8.26 -8.72
CA GLY A 56 -11.08 8.66 -8.90
C GLY A 56 -10.10 7.49 -8.80
N SER A 57 -10.31 6.55 -7.87
CA SER A 57 -9.47 5.35 -7.74
C SER A 57 -9.75 4.32 -8.84
N ALA A 58 -10.99 4.25 -9.33
CA ALA A 58 -11.41 3.36 -10.42
C ALA A 58 -10.65 3.57 -11.75
N GLN A 59 -10.01 4.72 -11.93
CA GLN A 59 -9.21 5.02 -13.13
C GLN A 59 -7.86 4.30 -13.14
N VAL A 60 -7.34 3.90 -11.98
CA VAL A 60 -5.96 3.40 -11.81
C VAL A 60 -5.86 2.11 -10.99
N ALA A 61 -6.95 1.67 -10.35
CA ALA A 61 -7.00 0.50 -9.48
C ALA A 61 -8.27 -0.32 -9.71
N THR A 62 -8.21 -1.63 -9.50
CA THR A 62 -9.41 -2.49 -9.45
C THR A 62 -10.20 -2.19 -8.18
N VAL A 63 -11.45 -1.75 -8.34
CA VAL A 63 -12.30 -1.37 -7.21
C VAL A 63 -13.16 -2.55 -6.75
N HIS A 64 -13.18 -2.79 -5.44
CA HIS A 64 -14.01 -3.80 -4.77
C HIS A 64 -15.05 -3.10 -3.91
N PRO A 65 -16.36 -3.26 -4.19
CA PRO A 65 -17.42 -2.57 -3.48
C PRO A 65 -17.78 -3.29 -2.17
N VAL A 66 -16.81 -3.44 -1.27
CA VAL A 66 -16.99 -4.05 0.06
C VAL A 66 -17.12 -2.99 1.14
N ASP A 67 -17.91 -3.26 2.18
CA ASP A 67 -17.87 -2.42 3.39
C ASP A 67 -16.57 -2.69 4.14
N GLN A 68 -15.75 -1.67 4.31
CA GLN A 68 -14.50 -1.76 5.06
C GLN A 68 -14.71 -2.15 6.54
N LEU A 69 -15.90 -1.91 7.08
CA LEU A 69 -16.22 -2.17 8.49
C LEU A 69 -16.89 -3.53 8.71
N ASP A 70 -17.25 -4.25 7.65
CA ASP A 70 -17.87 -5.57 7.76
C ASP A 70 -16.89 -6.68 7.33
N GLY A 71 -16.34 -7.36 8.34
CA GLY A 71 -15.42 -8.48 8.13
C GLY A 71 -16.11 -9.79 7.73
N ALA A 72 -17.44 -9.86 7.67
CA ALA A 72 -18.17 -11.02 7.16
C ALA A 72 -18.39 -10.97 5.64
N GLU A 73 -18.23 -9.79 5.02
CA GLU A 73 -18.42 -9.55 3.59
C GLU A 73 -17.16 -9.85 2.75
N VAL A 74 -16.15 -10.52 3.32
CA VAL A 74 -14.83 -10.80 2.69
C VAL A 74 -14.50 -12.28 2.53
#